data_AF-A0A930DKT8-F1
#
_entry.id   AF-A0A930DKT8-F1
#
_cell.length_a   1.000
_cell.length_b   1.000
_cell.length_c   1.000
_cell.angle_alpha   90.00
_cell.angle_beta   90.00
_cell.angle_gamma   90.00
#
_symmetry.space_group_name_H-M   'P 1'
#
loop_
_entity.id
_entity.type
_entity.pdbx_description
1 polymer ?
#
loop_
_entity_poly.entity_id
_entity_poly.type
_entity_poly.pdbx_seq_one_letter_code
_entity_poly.pdbx_strand_id
1 'polypeptide(L)'
;DNIAEGRDILQVGQFEIPARQYLGRFNFKGSDQSKIAGQLSGGERGRLHLAKTLLSGGNVLLLDEPSNDLDVETLRALEDALLEFAGSVMVISHDRWFLDRIATHILACEGDSKWVFFDGNYQEYEADKKRRLGEEGAKPKRIKYKPVTR
;
A
#
# COMPACT_ATOMS: atom_id res chain seq x y z
N ASP A 1 -6.42 22.68 10.39
CA ASP A 1 -6.26 21.40 11.10
C ASP A 1 -6.95 20.32 10.28
N ASN A 2 -6.18 19.53 9.51
CA ASN A 2 -6.75 18.71 8.41
C ASN A 2 -6.98 17.23 8.77
N ILE A 3 -6.45 16.78 9.91
CA ILE A 3 -6.55 15.40 10.40
C ILE A 3 -7.16 15.36 11.80
N ALA A 4 -6.70 16.24 12.70
CA ALA A 4 -7.17 16.23 14.08
C ALA A 4 -8.50 16.97 14.28
N GLU A 5 -8.86 17.89 13.39
CA GLU A 5 -10.07 18.74 13.53
C GLU A 5 -10.18 19.39 14.93
N GLY A 6 -9.05 19.72 15.57
CA GLY A 6 -9.00 20.25 16.93
C GLY A 6 -9.04 19.22 18.06
N ARG A 7 -8.97 17.92 17.77
CA ARG A 7 -8.98 16.84 18.76
C ARG A 7 -7.57 16.35 19.10
N ASP A 8 -7.24 16.32 20.39
CA ASP A 8 -5.96 15.76 20.86
C ASP A 8 -5.92 14.23 20.77
N ILE A 9 -7.09 13.59 20.74
CA ILE A 9 -7.27 12.13 20.65
C ILE A 9 -8.06 11.81 19.39
N LEU A 10 -7.54 10.88 18.60
CA LEU A 10 -8.15 10.38 17.37
C LEU A 10 -8.73 9.00 17.60
N GLN A 11 -9.92 8.78 17.06
CA GLN A 11 -10.55 7.46 17.04
C GLN A 11 -10.24 6.81 15.70
N VAL A 12 -9.45 5.73 15.73
CA VAL A 12 -9.05 4.96 14.55
C VAL A 12 -9.72 3.60 14.63
N GLY A 13 -10.84 3.45 13.93
CA GLY A 13 -11.69 2.27 14.05
C GLY A 13 -12.22 2.11 15.48
N GLN A 14 -11.75 1.08 16.19
CA GLN A 14 -12.18 0.74 17.55
C GLN A 14 -11.22 1.24 18.65
N PHE A 15 -10.11 1.90 18.28
CA PHE A 15 -9.05 2.28 19.22
C PHE A 15 -8.87 3.80 19.27
N GLU A 16 -8.48 4.33 20.43
CA GLU A 16 -8.14 5.73 20.62
C GLU A 16 -6.62 5.91 20.65
N ILE A 17 -6.11 6.88 19.88
CA ILE A 17 -4.69 7.20 19.79
C ILE A 17 -4.48 8.72 19.80
N PRO A 18 -3.50 9.25 20.55
CA PRO A 18 -3.17 10.68 20.50
C PRO A 18 -2.82 11.13 19.09
N ALA A 19 -3.34 12.28 18.66
CA ALA A 19 -3.18 12.78 17.29
C ALA A 19 -1.71 12.92 16.88
N ARG A 20 -0.86 13.40 17.78
CA ARG A 20 0.59 13.55 17.55
C ARG A 20 1.29 12.21 17.35
N GLN A 21 0.86 11.18 18.08
CA GLN A 21 1.41 9.83 17.97
C GLN A 21 0.97 9.19 16.65
N TYR A 22 -0.28 9.36 16.26
CA TYR A 22 -0.81 8.91 14.98
C TYR A 22 -0.08 9.55 13.80
N LEU A 23 0.06 10.88 13.78
CA LEU A 23 0.81 11.61 12.76
C LEU A 23 2.30 11.21 12.73
N GLY A 24 2.87 10.89 13.89
CA GLY A 24 4.23 10.38 14.01
C GLY A 24 4.46 9.06 13.26
N ARG A 25 3.45 8.19 13.16
CA ARG A 25 3.51 6.94 12.37
C ARG A 25 3.66 7.21 10.87
N PHE A 26 3.14 8.34 10.37
CA PHE A 26 3.29 8.79 8.99
C PHE A 26 4.47 9.76 8.81
N ASN A 27 5.48 9.64 9.67
CA ASN A 27 6.70 10.44 9.64
C ASN A 27 6.48 11.97 9.69
N PHE A 28 5.37 12.45 10.26
CA PHE A 28 5.22 13.88 10.57
C PHE A 28 5.78 14.13 11.97
N LYS A 29 6.99 14.69 12.04
CA LYS A 29 7.71 14.93 13.31
C LYS A 29 7.68 16.43 13.68
N GLY A 30 7.52 16.73 14.97
CA GLY A 30 7.73 18.07 15.53
C GLY A 30 7.01 19.19 14.77
N SER A 31 7.76 20.11 14.17
CA SER A 31 7.24 21.27 13.42
C SER A 31 6.50 20.90 12.14
N ASP A 32 6.70 19.70 11.59
CA ASP A 32 6.00 19.25 10.38
C ASP A 32 4.50 19.07 10.62
N GLN A 33 4.10 18.75 11.85
CA GLN A 33 2.69 18.61 12.23
C GLN A 33 1.94 19.96 12.20
N SER A 34 2.68 21.07 12.30
CA SER A 34 2.13 22.43 12.28
C SER A 34 2.14 23.06 10.88
N LYS A 35 2.74 22.40 9.88
CA LYS A 35 2.79 22.92 8.50
C LYS A 35 1.39 22.94 7.89
N ILE A 36 1.12 23.99 7.11
CA ILE A 36 -0.13 24.09 6.36
C ILE A 36 -0.06 23.11 5.17
N ALA A 37 -1.15 22.39 4.87
CA ALA A 37 -1.16 21.38 3.81
C ALA A 37 -0.72 21.89 2.42
N GLY A 38 -0.90 23.18 2.15
CA GLY A 38 -0.44 23.82 0.90
C GLY A 38 1.09 24.01 0.81
N GLN A 39 1.82 23.86 1.92
CA GLN A 39 3.29 23.96 1.98
C GLN A 39 3.97 22.58 2.00
N LEU A 40 3.19 21.50 1.99
CA LEU A 40 3.70 20.14 1.97
C LEU A 40 4.17 19.76 0.56
N SER A 41 5.32 19.09 0.49
CA SER A 41 5.83 18.43 -0.71
C SER A 41 4.85 17.38 -1.25
N GLY A 42 5.09 16.87 -2.46
CA GLY A 42 4.28 15.79 -3.04
C GLY A 42 4.19 14.55 -2.14
N GLY A 43 5.34 14.07 -1.66
CA GLY A 43 5.41 12.94 -0.73
C GLY A 43 4.74 13.20 0.62
N GLU A 44 4.94 14.38 1.22
CA GLU A 44 4.23 14.77 2.45
C GLU A 44 2.70 14.81 2.24
N ARG A 45 2.21 15.29 1.09
CA ARG A 45 0.77 15.27 0.78
C ARG A 45 0.23 13.85 0.62
N GLY A 46 0.99 12.96 -0.01
CA GLY A 46 0.66 11.53 -0.10
C GLY A 46 0.51 10.90 1.29
N ARG A 47 1.47 11.16 2.19
CA ARG A 47 1.41 10.69 3.59
C ARG A 47 0.20 11.23 4.33
N LEU A 48 -0.09 12.52 4.18
CA LEU A 48 -1.25 13.17 4.81
C LEU A 48 -2.56 12.54 4.31
N HIS A 49 -2.64 12.26 3.00
CA HIS A 49 -3.80 11.63 2.40
C HIS A 49 -4.02 10.22 2.95
N LEU A 50 -2.96 9.42 3.02
CA LEU A 50 -3.03 8.06 3.55
C LEU A 50 -3.40 8.03 5.03
N ALA A 51 -2.80 8.92 5.84
CA ALA A 51 -3.16 9.09 7.25
C ALA A 51 -4.64 9.47 7.43
N LYS A 52 -5.18 10.33 6.56
CA LYS A 52 -6.60 10.71 6.61
C LYS A 52 -7.53 9.57 6.19
N THR A 53 -7.16 8.80 5.16
CA THR A 53 -7.94 7.65 4.70
C THR A 53 -8.01 6.56 5.76
N LEU A 54 -6.89 6.26 6.43
CA LEU A 54 -6.83 5.31 7.55
C LEU A 54 -7.65 5.79 8.76
N LEU A 55 -7.70 7.10 9.00
CA LEU A 55 -8.50 7.69 10.07
C LEU A 55 -10.01 7.46 9.88
N SER A 56 -10.47 7.36 8.63
CA SER A 56 -11.89 7.19 8.32
C SER A 56 -12.48 5.85 8.82
N GLY A 57 -11.64 4.95 9.35
CA GLY A 57 -12.10 3.75 10.06
C GLY A 57 -12.54 2.61 9.14
N GLY A 58 -12.04 2.58 7.90
CA GLY A 58 -12.25 1.44 7.01
C GLY A 58 -11.66 0.15 7.59
N ASN A 59 -12.36 -0.97 7.41
CA ASN A 59 -11.86 -2.31 7.72
C ASN A 59 -11.15 -2.96 6.52
N VAL A 60 -11.34 -2.41 5.31
CA VAL A 60 -10.70 -2.83 4.08
C VAL A 60 -10.07 -1.62 3.39
N LEU A 61 -8.79 -1.72 3.05
CA LEU A 61 -8.05 -0.71 2.30
C LEU A 61 -7.77 -1.23 0.90
N LEU A 62 -8.09 -0.41 -0.10
CA LEU A 62 -7.76 -0.66 -1.50
C LEU A 62 -6.73 0.38 -1.92
N LEU A 63 -5.50 -0.06 -2.18
CA LEU A 63 -4.39 0.81 -2.55
C LEU A 63 -3.92 0.46 -3.96
N ASP A 64 -4.03 1.41 -4.88
CA ASP A 64 -3.56 1.27 -6.25
C ASP A 64 -2.19 1.97 -6.40
N GLU A 65 -1.14 1.18 -6.61
CA GLU A 65 0.26 1.61 -6.77
C GLU A 65 0.75 2.63 -5.73
N PRO A 66 0.69 2.31 -4.42
CA PRO A 66 1.05 3.26 -3.38
C PRO A 66 2.54 3.61 -3.35
N SER A 67 3.41 2.86 -4.04
CA SER A 67 4.87 3.06 -4.04
C SER A 67 5.37 4.15 -5.00
N ASN A 68 4.54 4.60 -5.95
CA ASN A 68 5.00 5.36 -7.11
C ASN A 68 5.56 6.77 -6.78
N ASP A 69 5.11 7.38 -5.68
CA ASP A 69 5.45 8.76 -5.29
C ASP A 69 6.07 8.87 -3.89
N LEU A 70 6.48 7.74 -3.30
CA LEU A 70 6.99 7.69 -1.93
C LEU A 70 8.51 7.56 -1.92
N ASP A 71 9.16 8.35 -1.06
CA ASP A 71 10.55 8.13 -0.71
C ASP A 71 10.71 6.81 0.10
N VAL A 72 11.93 6.27 0.16
CA VAL A 72 12.21 4.97 0.81
C VAL A 72 11.81 4.97 2.30
N GLU A 73 11.99 6.09 2.99
CA GLU A 73 11.63 6.20 4.42
C GLU A 73 10.10 6.14 4.61
N THR A 74 9.36 6.78 3.72
CA THR A 74 7.90 6.79 3.71
C THR A 74 7.33 5.44 3.31
N LEU A 75 7.93 4.78 2.33
CA LEU A 75 7.52 3.44 1.91
C LEU A 75 7.66 2.45 3.08
N ARG A 76 8.75 2.54 3.86
CA ARG A 76 8.90 1.75 5.09
C ARG A 76 7.86 2.10 6.16
N ALA A 77 7.60 3.38 6.38
CA ALA A 77 6.57 3.80 7.33
C ALA A 77 5.17 3.29 6.91
N LEU A 78 4.90 3.24 5.60
CA LEU A 78 3.68 2.64 5.07
C LEU A 78 3.66 1.13 5.29
N GLU A 79 4.75 0.41 5.00
CA GLU A 79 4.86 -1.03 5.28
C GLU A 79 4.54 -1.34 6.74
N ASP A 80 5.17 -0.63 7.68
CA ASP A 80 4.97 -0.82 9.11
C ASP A 80 3.51 -0.50 9.51
N ALA A 81 2.93 0.56 8.96
CA ALA A 81 1.53 0.92 9.21
C ALA A 81 0.55 -0.12 8.66
N LEU A 82 0.83 -0.72 7.50
CA LEU A 82 0.00 -1.78 6.91
C LEU A 82 0.12 -3.09 7.68
N LEU A 83 1.29 -3.41 8.22
CA LEU A 83 1.51 -4.58 9.09
C LEU A 83 0.78 -4.46 10.44
N GLU A 84 0.70 -3.25 10.99
CA GLU A 84 -0.06 -2.99 12.22
C GLU A 84 -1.57 -2.82 11.99
N PHE A 85 -2.02 -2.71 10.75
CA PHE A 85 -3.42 -2.47 10.44
C PHE A 85 -4.27 -3.71 10.75
N ALA A 86 -5.24 -3.56 11.65
CA ALA A 86 -6.10 -4.65 12.10
C ALA A 86 -7.16 -5.11 11.07
N GLY A 87 -7.21 -4.48 9.89
CA GLY A 87 -8.14 -4.81 8.83
C GLY A 87 -7.50 -5.60 7.68
N SER A 88 -8.19 -5.67 6.55
CA SER A 88 -7.66 -6.27 5.32
C SER A 88 -7.12 -5.20 4.38
N VAL A 89 -6.04 -5.52 3.68
CA VAL A 89 -5.42 -4.62 2.70
C VAL A 89 -5.34 -5.34 1.36
N MET A 90 -5.88 -4.72 0.32
CA MET A 90 -5.65 -5.12 -1.06
C MET A 90 -4.77 -4.06 -1.71
N VAL A 91 -3.55 -4.48 -2.06
CA VAL A 91 -2.54 -3.63 -2.68
C VAL A 91 -2.31 -4.08 -4.11
N ILE A 92 -2.26 -3.12 -5.02
CA ILE A 92 -1.70 -3.30 -6.36
C ILE A 92 -0.32 -2.63 -6.33
N SER A 93 0.74 -3.39 -6.59
CA SER A 93 2.08 -2.82 -6.69
C SER A 93 2.96 -3.61 -7.65
N HIS A 94 3.88 -2.90 -8.31
CA HIS A 94 4.98 -3.51 -9.07
C HIS A 94 6.27 -3.66 -8.25
N ASP A 95 6.32 -3.17 -7.01
CA ASP A 95 7.48 -3.30 -6.14
C ASP A 95 7.49 -4.67 -5.45
N ARG A 96 8.44 -5.51 -5.88
CA ARG A 96 8.60 -6.87 -5.35
C ARG A 96 9.00 -6.89 -3.89
N TRP A 97 9.84 -5.95 -3.44
CA TRP A 97 10.29 -5.90 -2.04
C TRP A 97 9.14 -5.52 -1.12
N PHE A 98 8.34 -4.54 -1.54
CA PHE A 98 7.14 -4.13 -0.81
C PHE A 98 6.16 -5.30 -0.67
N LEU A 99 5.82 -5.96 -1.79
CA LEU A 99 4.91 -7.12 -1.78
C LEU A 99 5.44 -8.26 -0.91
N ASP A 100 6.74 -8.54 -0.96
CA ASP A 100 7.34 -9.63 -0.18
C ASP A 100 7.25 -9.40 1.33
N ARG A 101 7.23 -8.13 1.78
CA ARG A 101 7.15 -7.78 3.19
C ARG A 101 5.72 -7.78 3.74
N ILE A 102 4.73 -7.35 2.94
CA ILE A 102 3.36 -7.15 3.43
C ILE A 102 2.37 -8.21 2.97
N ALA A 103 2.63 -8.89 1.85
CA ALA A 103 1.66 -9.78 1.26
C ALA A 103 1.59 -11.11 2.01
N THR A 104 0.38 -11.46 2.43
CA THR A 104 0.05 -12.81 2.91
C THR A 104 -0.51 -13.67 1.78
N HIS A 105 -1.05 -13.04 0.73
CA HIS A 105 -1.60 -13.71 -0.44
C HIS A 105 -1.27 -12.89 -1.69
N ILE A 106 -1.08 -13.59 -2.81
CA ILE A 106 -0.86 -12.99 -4.13
C ILE A 106 -2.03 -13.31 -5.04
N LEU A 107 -2.66 -12.28 -5.59
CA LEU A 107 -3.62 -12.39 -6.67
C LEU A 107 -2.91 -12.06 -8.00
N ALA A 108 -2.55 -13.09 -8.76
CA ALA A 108 -1.78 -12.93 -9.99
C ALA A 108 -2.62 -13.15 -11.25
N CYS A 109 -2.44 -12.27 -12.23
CA CYS A 109 -2.93 -12.46 -13.59
C CYS A 109 -1.86 -13.19 -14.42
N GLU A 110 -2.07 -14.48 -14.71
CA GLU A 110 -1.09 -15.32 -15.42
C GLU A 110 -1.27 -15.32 -16.95
N GLY A 111 -2.06 -14.40 -17.49
CA GLY A 111 -2.42 -14.36 -18.92
C GLY A 111 -3.63 -15.24 -19.24
N ASP A 112 -4.09 -15.21 -20.50
CA ASP A 112 -5.31 -15.91 -20.96
C ASP A 112 -6.55 -15.70 -20.07
N SER A 113 -6.66 -14.50 -19.48
CA SER A 113 -7.71 -14.15 -18.52
C SER A 113 -7.78 -15.07 -17.29
N LYS A 114 -6.69 -15.76 -16.96
CA LYS A 114 -6.58 -16.61 -15.78
C LYS A 114 -6.05 -15.81 -14.58
N TRP A 115 -6.78 -15.92 -13.49
CA TRP A 115 -6.40 -15.38 -12.19
C TRP A 115 -6.05 -16.54 -11.26
N VAL A 116 -4.93 -16.40 -10.57
CA VAL A 116 -4.43 -17.36 -9.60
C VAL A 116 -4.34 -16.66 -8.26
N PHE A 117 -4.99 -17.24 -7.27
CA PHE A 117 -4.87 -16.83 -5.88
C PHE A 117 -3.90 -17.78 -5.18
N PHE A 118 -2.82 -17.22 -4.65
CA PHE A 118 -1.74 -17.95 -4.00
C PHE A 118 -1.63 -17.50 -2.54
N ASP A 119 -1.49 -18.47 -1.64
CA ASP A 119 -1.25 -18.25 -0.21
C ASP A 119 0.25 -18.24 0.03
N GLY A 120 0.77 -17.09 0.48
CA GLY A 120 2.19 -16.81 0.59
C GLY A 120 2.58 -15.47 -0.02
N ASN A 121 3.86 -15.13 0.12
CA ASN A 121 4.44 -13.87 -0.33
C ASN A 121 4.82 -13.90 -1.83
N TYR A 122 5.39 -12.80 -2.32
CA TYR A 122 5.78 -12.68 -3.73
C TYR A 122 6.89 -13.68 -4.12
N GLN A 123 7.90 -13.88 -3.26
CA GLN A 123 8.99 -14.83 -3.55
C GLN A 123 8.49 -16.27 -3.66
N GLU A 124 7.62 -16.69 -2.74
CA GLU A 124 7.00 -18.02 -2.73
C GLU A 124 6.15 -18.23 -3.98
N TYR A 125 5.37 -17.22 -4.38
CA TYR A 125 4.60 -17.24 -5.61
C TYR A 125 5.50 -17.38 -6.85
N GLU A 126 6.60 -16.64 -6.95
CA GLU A 126 7.56 -16.77 -8.06
C GLU A 126 8.16 -18.16 -8.15
N ALA A 127 8.47 -18.79 -7.02
CA ALA A 127 8.98 -20.16 -6.96
C ALA A 127 7.92 -21.17 -7.41
N ASP A 128 6.67 -21.05 -6.93
CA ASP A 128 5.57 -21.91 -7.35
C ASP A 128 5.28 -21.76 -8.85
N LYS A 129 5.27 -20.52 -9.34
CA LYS A 129 5.04 -20.20 -10.75
C LYS A 129 6.09 -20.87 -11.65
N LYS A 130 7.37 -20.78 -11.28
CA LYS A 130 8.46 -21.46 -12.00
C LYS A 130 8.31 -22.98 -11.97
N ARG A 131 7.89 -23.55 -10.85
CA ARG A 131 7.64 -24.99 -10.71
C ARG A 131 6.48 -25.48 -11.59
N ARG A 132 5.38 -24.71 -11.66
CA ARG A 132 4.17 -25.07 -12.43
C ARG A 132 4.29 -24.85 -13.93
N LEU A 133 4.87 -23.72 -14.34
CA LEU A 133 4.89 -23.29 -15.75
C LEU A 133 6.24 -23.57 -16.43
N GLY A 134 7.25 -23.99 -15.69
CA GLY A 134 8.64 -24.08 -16.15
C GLY A 134 9.27 -22.69 -16.35
N GLU A 135 10.59 -22.64 -16.54
CA GLU A 135 11.33 -21.37 -16.70
C GLU A 135 10.85 -20.53 -17.89
N GLU A 136 10.45 -21.17 -18.99
CA GLU A 136 9.95 -20.46 -20.18
C GLU A 136 8.49 -19.97 -20.02
N GLY A 137 7.67 -20.68 -19.25
CA GLY A 137 6.30 -20.28 -18.98
C GLY A 137 6.20 -19.18 -17.91
N ALA A 138 7.17 -19.11 -17.00
CA ALA A 138 7.23 -18.09 -15.95
C ALA A 138 7.73 -16.72 -16.46
N LYS A 139 8.44 -16.67 -17.59
CA LYS A 139 8.91 -15.40 -18.18
C LYS A 139 7.73 -14.48 -18.54
N PRO A 140 7.83 -13.16 -18.30
CA PRO A 140 6.78 -12.23 -18.66
C PRO A 140 6.58 -12.23 -20.18
N LYS A 141 5.46 -12.78 -20.63
CA LYS A 141 5.06 -12.76 -22.04
C LYS A 141 4.32 -11.45 -22.29
N ARG A 142 4.74 -10.72 -23.32
CA ARG A 142 4.05 -9.49 -23.75
C ARG A 142 2.64 -9.87 -24.22
N ILE A 143 1.62 -9.36 -23.54
CA ILE A 143 0.22 -9.56 -23.96
C ILE A 143 0.06 -8.85 -25.31
N LYS A 144 -0.16 -9.63 -26.38
CA LYS A 144 -0.49 -9.08 -27.70
C LYS A 144 -1.97 -8.68 -27.68
N TYR A 145 -2.25 -7.41 -27.40
CA TYR A 145 -3.59 -6.87 -27.59
C TYR A 145 -3.97 -6.96 -29.08
N LYS A 146 -5.15 -7.50 -29.39
CA LYS A 146 -5.75 -7.30 -30.72
C LYS A 146 -5.99 -5.79 -30.89
N PRO A 147 -5.56 -5.17 -32.00
CA PRO A 147 -5.87 -3.76 -32.23
C PRO A 147 -7.38 -3.58 -32.24
N VAL A 148 -7.86 -2.64 -31.42
CA VAL A 148 -9.27 -2.24 -31.40
C VAL A 148 -9.57 -1.67 -32.78
N THR A 149 -10.37 -2.39 -33.56
CA THR A 149 -10.85 -1.92 -34.86
C THR A 149 -11.96 -0.91 -34.56
N ARG A 150 -11.75 0.34 -34.99
CA ARG A 150 -12.67 1.45 -34.79
C ARG A 150 -13.73 1.47 -35.88
#